data_AF-A0A3S1A654-F1
#
_entry.id   AF-A0A3S1A654-F1
#
_cell.length_a   1.000
_cell.length_b   1.000
_cell.length_c   1.000
_cell.angle_alpha   90.00
_cell.angle_beta   90.00
_cell.angle_gamma   90.00
#
_symmetry.space_group_name_H-M   'P 1'
#
loop_
_entity.id
_entity.type
_entity.pdbx_description
1 polymer ?
#
loop_
_entity_poly.entity_id
_entity_poly.type
_entity_poly.pdbx_seq_one_letter_code
_entity_poly.pdbx_strand_id
1 'polypeptide(L)'
;DRSMIYRAEREKTRLTDRSMIYRAEREKTRLTDRSMIYQAEREKTRLTDRSMIYQAEREKTRLTDRSMIYQAEREKTRLTDRSMIYQAEREKTRLTDRSMIYQAEREKTRLTDRSMIYQAEREKKRLTDRSMIYQAEREK
;
A
#
# COMPACT_ATOMS: atom_id res chain seq x y z
N ASP A 1 -6.04 -23.58 -6.28
CA ASP A 1 -6.12 -23.33 -7.75
C ASP A 1 -5.66 -21.92 -8.17
N ARG A 2 -5.80 -21.57 -9.45
CA ARG A 2 -5.68 -20.19 -9.96
C ARG A 2 -7.03 -19.47 -9.82
N SER A 3 -7.03 -18.17 -9.50
CA SER A 3 -8.26 -17.36 -9.45
C SER A 3 -8.11 -15.99 -10.13
N MET A 4 -9.20 -15.51 -10.72
CA MET A 4 -9.39 -14.22 -11.39
C MET A 4 -10.78 -13.67 -11.03
N ILE A 5 -10.97 -12.37 -10.81
CA ILE A 5 -12.28 -11.78 -10.44
C ILE A 5 -12.55 -10.44 -11.18
N TYR A 6 -13.69 -10.36 -11.88
CA TYR A 6 -14.31 -9.24 -12.64
C TYR A 6 -15.85 -9.40 -12.55
N ARG A 7 -16.76 -8.41 -12.48
CA ARG A 7 -16.75 -6.98 -12.07
C ARG A 7 -18.09 -6.71 -11.33
N ALA A 8 -18.13 -5.90 -10.26
CA ALA A 8 -19.37 -5.58 -9.52
C ALA A 8 -19.29 -4.23 -8.77
N GLU A 9 -20.44 -3.67 -8.37
CA GLU A 9 -20.55 -2.41 -7.59
C GLU A 9 -20.19 -2.57 -6.11
N ARG A 10 -20.52 -3.74 -5.51
CA ARG A 10 -20.26 -4.07 -4.11
C ARG A 10 -19.97 -5.55 -3.94
N GLU A 11 -18.85 -5.89 -3.29
CA GLU A 11 -18.52 -7.29 -2.98
C GLU A 11 -17.74 -7.46 -1.67
N LYS A 12 -17.73 -8.70 -1.17
CA LYS A 12 -16.95 -9.15 -0.02
C LYS A 12 -16.35 -10.53 -0.31
N THR A 13 -15.07 -10.59 -0.66
CA THR A 13 -14.37 -11.81 -1.13
C THR A 13 -13.49 -12.44 -0.04
N ARG A 14 -13.25 -13.76 -0.14
CA ARG A 14 -12.16 -14.46 0.57
C ARG A 14 -11.54 -15.50 -0.35
N LEU A 15 -10.23 -15.44 -0.59
CA LEU A 15 -9.49 -16.42 -1.40
C LEU A 15 -8.29 -16.98 -0.62
N THR A 16 -7.78 -18.10 -1.12
CA THR A 16 -6.52 -18.76 -0.76
C THR A 16 -5.77 -19.08 -2.07
N ASP A 17 -4.48 -19.44 -2.00
CA ASP A 17 -3.61 -19.68 -3.17
C ASP A 17 -3.39 -18.45 -4.08
N ARG A 18 -3.29 -18.67 -5.41
CA ARG A 18 -2.85 -17.66 -6.38
C ARG A 18 -4.05 -16.93 -6.97
N SER A 19 -4.09 -15.61 -6.79
CA SER A 19 -5.25 -14.77 -7.12
C SER A 19 -4.90 -13.51 -7.91
N MET A 20 -5.84 -13.10 -8.78
CA MET A 20 -5.86 -11.83 -9.48
C MET A 20 -7.26 -11.21 -9.33
N ILE A 21 -7.36 -9.91 -9.00
CA ILE A 21 -8.64 -9.21 -8.83
C ILE A 21 -8.65 -7.88 -9.59
N TYR A 22 -9.74 -7.62 -10.31
CA TYR A 22 -10.02 -6.39 -11.05
C TYR A 22 -11.51 -6.01 -10.86
N ARG A 23 -11.83 -5.20 -9.83
CA ARG A 23 -13.22 -4.78 -9.52
C ARG A 23 -13.33 -3.29 -9.15
N ALA A 24 -14.56 -2.83 -8.93
CA ALA A 24 -14.96 -1.42 -9.06
C ALA A 24 -15.74 -0.91 -7.84
N GLU A 25 -15.90 0.42 -7.79
CA GLU A 25 -16.58 1.27 -6.80
C GLU A 25 -16.34 0.97 -5.31
N ARG A 26 -16.72 -0.22 -4.78
CA ARG A 26 -16.64 -0.56 -3.34
C ARG A 26 -16.39 -2.05 -3.07
N GLU A 27 -15.14 -2.44 -2.75
CA GLU A 27 -14.84 -3.83 -2.34
C GLU A 27 -14.35 -3.99 -0.89
N LYS A 28 -14.38 -5.24 -0.39
CA LYS A 28 -13.72 -5.67 0.85
C LYS A 28 -13.18 -7.10 0.72
N THR A 29 -11.87 -7.24 0.54
CA THR A 29 -11.23 -8.56 0.32
C THR A 29 -10.58 -9.14 1.59
N ARG A 30 -10.32 -10.45 1.57
CA ARG A 30 -9.28 -11.09 2.37
C ARG A 30 -8.60 -12.21 1.59
N LEU A 31 -7.31 -12.08 1.30
CA LEU A 31 -6.53 -13.09 0.58
C LEU A 31 -5.43 -13.67 1.49
N THR A 32 -5.12 -14.94 1.31
CA THR A 32 -3.85 -15.55 1.75
C THR A 32 -3.05 -15.95 0.52
N ASP A 33 -1.75 -16.12 0.69
CA ASP A 33 -0.82 -16.56 -0.33
C ASP A 33 -0.56 -15.46 -1.38
N ARG A 34 -0.49 -15.79 -2.68
CA ARG A 34 0.06 -14.87 -3.70
C ARG A 34 -1.02 -14.15 -4.50
N SER A 35 -1.13 -12.83 -4.30
CA SER A 35 -2.19 -12.03 -4.92
C SER A 35 -1.69 -10.85 -5.77
N MET A 36 -2.36 -10.59 -6.88
CA MET A 36 -2.29 -9.33 -7.62
C MET A 36 -3.66 -8.63 -7.61
N ILE A 37 -3.70 -7.33 -7.32
CA ILE A 37 -4.95 -6.56 -7.22
C ILE A 37 -4.85 -5.27 -8.04
N TYR A 38 -5.92 -4.95 -8.77
CA TYR A 38 -6.13 -3.69 -9.49
C TYR A 38 -7.51 -3.12 -9.16
N GLN A 39 -7.62 -1.94 -8.53
CA GLN A 39 -8.92 -1.36 -8.15
C GLN A 39 -9.05 0.15 -8.43
N ALA A 40 -10.31 0.61 -8.46
CA ALA A 40 -10.68 2.01 -8.57
C ALA A 40 -11.83 2.37 -7.59
N GLU A 41 -11.83 3.65 -7.19
CA GLU A 41 -12.71 4.31 -6.24
C GLU A 41 -12.52 3.94 -4.76
N ARG A 42 -13.01 2.79 -4.22
CA ARG A 42 -13.02 2.56 -2.75
C ARG A 42 -12.76 1.11 -2.31
N GLU A 43 -11.60 0.87 -1.68
CA GLU A 43 -11.20 -0.48 -1.23
C GLU A 43 -11.02 -0.62 0.30
N LYS A 44 -11.08 -1.86 0.79
CA LYS A 44 -10.71 -2.29 2.16
C LYS A 44 -10.13 -3.71 2.15
N THR A 45 -8.82 -3.84 2.01
CA THR A 45 -8.18 -5.14 1.75
C THR A 45 -7.28 -5.65 2.87
N ARG A 46 -7.25 -6.97 3.07
CA ARG A 46 -6.32 -7.65 4.01
C ARG A 46 -5.62 -8.83 3.35
N LEU A 47 -4.29 -8.78 3.27
CA LEU A 47 -3.45 -9.82 2.65
C LEU A 47 -2.41 -10.40 3.62
N THR A 48 -1.90 -11.58 3.28
CA THR A 48 -1.05 -12.45 4.11
C THR A 48 -0.21 -13.33 3.15
N ASP A 49 1.12 -13.37 3.28
CA ASP A 49 2.09 -13.66 2.18
C ASP A 49 2.05 -12.57 1.07
N ARG A 50 2.48 -12.88 -0.16
CA ARG A 50 3.04 -11.92 -1.13
C ARG A 50 1.99 -11.23 -1.98
N SER A 51 1.99 -9.91 -1.94
CA SER A 51 1.03 -9.10 -2.71
C SER A 51 1.68 -8.05 -3.62
N MET A 52 1.12 -7.90 -4.81
CA MET A 52 1.27 -6.70 -5.64
C MET A 52 -0.10 -6.01 -5.78
N ILE A 53 -0.12 -4.69 -5.62
CA ILE A 53 -1.37 -3.89 -5.59
C ILE A 53 -1.19 -2.63 -6.44
N TYR A 54 -2.20 -2.31 -7.26
CA TYR A 54 -2.31 -1.08 -8.04
C TYR A 54 -3.69 -0.44 -7.82
N GLN A 55 -3.74 0.83 -7.40
CA GLN A 55 -4.98 1.46 -6.92
C GLN A 55 -5.13 2.94 -7.33
N ALA A 56 -6.39 3.36 -7.48
CA ALA A 56 -6.77 4.76 -7.64
C ALA A 56 -7.95 5.17 -6.73
N GLU A 57 -7.96 6.46 -6.37
CA GLU A 57 -8.89 7.17 -5.49
C GLU A 57 -8.77 6.91 -3.97
N ARG A 58 -9.30 5.81 -3.39
CA ARG A 58 -9.42 5.67 -1.91
C ARG A 58 -9.23 4.24 -1.35
N GLU A 59 -8.09 3.97 -0.69
CA GLU A 59 -7.77 2.65 -0.09
C GLU A 59 -7.60 2.67 1.45
N LYS A 60 -7.80 1.49 2.07
CA LYS A 60 -7.36 1.09 3.41
C LYS A 60 -6.83 -0.36 3.45
N THR A 61 -5.55 -0.58 3.17
CA THR A 61 -4.93 -1.92 3.22
C THR A 61 -4.47 -2.34 4.62
N ARG A 62 -4.38 -3.67 4.83
CA ARG A 62 -3.51 -4.29 5.85
C ARG A 62 -2.75 -5.48 5.28
N LEU A 63 -1.42 -5.40 5.24
CA LEU A 63 -0.53 -6.44 4.71
C LEU A 63 0.35 -7.02 5.83
N THR A 64 0.79 -8.27 5.66
CA THR A 64 1.37 -9.09 6.74
C THR A 64 2.56 -9.95 6.33
N ASP A 65 3.16 -9.67 5.17
CA ASP A 65 4.43 -10.20 4.63
C ASP A 65 4.90 -9.21 3.53
N ARG A 66 5.75 -9.65 2.61
CA ARG A 66 6.30 -8.92 1.45
C ARG A 66 5.22 -8.31 0.55
N SER A 67 5.23 -6.98 0.45
CA SER A 67 4.31 -6.24 -0.41
C SER A 67 4.99 -5.24 -1.34
N MET A 68 4.48 -5.13 -2.57
CA MET A 68 4.70 -3.99 -3.46
C MET A 68 3.36 -3.28 -3.72
N ILE A 69 3.33 -1.96 -3.56
CA ILE A 69 2.10 -1.15 -3.67
C ILE A 69 2.36 0.08 -4.54
N TYR A 70 1.46 0.34 -5.49
CA TYR A 70 1.44 1.54 -6.34
C TYR A 70 0.06 2.21 -6.25
N GLN A 71 0.01 3.52 -6.02
CA GLN A 71 -1.23 4.22 -5.63
C GLN A 71 -1.43 5.59 -6.31
N ALA A 72 -2.69 6.01 -6.39
CA ALA A 72 -3.08 7.38 -6.71
C ALA A 72 -4.17 7.96 -5.78
N GLU A 73 -4.04 9.27 -5.52
CA GLU A 73 -4.91 10.15 -4.71
C GLU A 73 -4.89 9.98 -3.17
N ARG A 74 -5.53 8.96 -2.57
CA ARG A 74 -5.72 8.91 -1.09
C ARG A 74 -5.64 7.52 -0.46
N GLU A 75 -4.73 7.32 0.50
CA GLU A 75 -4.51 6.00 1.09
C GLU A 75 -4.30 6.00 2.62
N LYS A 76 -4.49 4.83 3.25
CA LYS A 76 -4.21 4.61 4.68
C LYS A 76 -3.77 3.16 5.03
N THR A 77 -2.51 2.82 4.77
CA THR A 77 -1.98 1.47 4.92
C THR A 77 -1.48 1.09 6.32
N ARG A 78 -1.45 -0.22 6.58
CA ARG A 78 -0.63 -0.84 7.64
C ARG A 78 0.10 -2.10 7.13
N LEU A 79 1.43 -2.08 7.14
CA LEU A 79 2.28 -3.23 6.78
C LEU A 79 3.01 -3.78 8.01
N THR A 80 3.52 -5.02 7.92
CA THR A 80 4.03 -5.78 9.07
C THR A 80 5.30 -6.62 8.77
N ASP A 81 5.90 -6.47 7.58
CA ASP A 81 7.18 -7.08 7.12
C ASP A 81 7.74 -6.14 6.03
N ARG A 82 8.66 -6.64 5.19
CA ARG A 82 9.31 -5.99 4.04
C ARG A 82 8.30 -5.35 3.09
N SER A 83 8.52 -4.07 2.79
CA SER A 83 7.63 -3.31 1.91
C SER A 83 8.37 -2.40 0.93
N MET A 84 7.81 -2.28 -0.26
CA MET A 84 8.12 -1.23 -1.24
C MET A 84 6.82 -0.50 -1.60
N ILE A 85 6.81 0.82 -1.43
CA ILE A 85 5.63 1.68 -1.66
C ILE A 85 6.00 2.81 -2.62
N TYR A 86 5.14 3.05 -3.61
CA TYR A 86 5.20 4.17 -4.54
C TYR A 86 3.86 4.93 -4.54
N GLN A 87 3.91 6.26 -4.45
CA GLN A 87 2.76 7.10 -4.06
C GLN A 87 2.43 8.24 -5.02
N ALA A 88 1.20 8.77 -4.91
CA ALA A 88 0.80 10.08 -5.42
C ALA A 88 -0.18 10.80 -4.48
N GLU A 89 -0.14 12.14 -4.49
CA GLU A 89 -0.90 13.11 -3.69
C GLU A 89 -0.91 12.95 -2.15
N ARG A 90 -1.58 11.95 -1.53
CA ARG A 90 -1.83 11.90 -0.07
C ARG A 90 -1.84 10.51 0.58
N GLU A 91 -0.80 10.17 1.36
CA GLU A 91 -0.74 8.91 2.13
C GLU A 91 -0.76 9.11 3.68
N LYS A 92 -1.27 8.11 4.40
CA LYS A 92 -1.01 7.94 5.85
C LYS A 92 -0.70 6.49 6.24
N THR A 93 0.58 6.18 6.39
CA THR A 93 1.09 4.82 6.57
C THR A 93 1.64 4.49 7.96
N ARG A 94 1.58 3.20 8.32
CA ARG A 94 2.25 2.62 9.50
C ARG A 94 2.96 1.31 9.15
N LEU A 95 4.27 1.27 9.36
CA LEU A 95 5.14 0.10 9.12
C LEU A 95 5.84 -0.36 10.41
N THR A 96 6.22 -1.64 10.49
CA THR A 96 6.86 -2.24 11.68
C THR A 96 7.99 -3.23 11.34
N ASP A 97 8.60 -3.11 10.16
CA ASP A 97 9.82 -3.81 9.70
C ASP A 97 10.39 -2.99 8.51
N ARG A 98 11.37 -3.53 7.78
CA ARG A 98 12.11 -2.94 6.66
C ARG A 98 11.21 -2.35 5.58
N SER A 99 11.39 -1.06 5.31
CA SER A 99 10.64 -0.36 4.25
C SER A 99 11.52 0.45 3.31
N MET A 100 11.15 0.46 2.03
CA MET A 100 11.53 1.47 1.04
C MET A 100 10.27 2.23 0.61
N ILE A 101 10.29 3.55 0.74
CA ILE A 101 9.15 4.43 0.39
C ILE A 101 9.64 5.49 -0.60
N TYR A 102 8.89 5.68 -1.69
CA TYR A 102 9.05 6.78 -2.64
C TYR A 102 7.79 7.64 -2.62
N GLN A 103 7.95 8.95 -2.35
CA GLN A 103 6.86 9.84 -1.97
C GLN A 103 6.49 10.88 -3.04
N ALA A 104 5.29 11.43 -2.87
CA ALA A 104 4.77 12.60 -3.59
C ALA A 104 4.22 13.64 -2.58
N GLU A 105 3.55 14.70 -3.07
CA GLU A 105 3.25 15.96 -2.35
C GLU A 105 3.08 15.92 -0.82
N ARG A 106 2.30 14.98 -0.23
CA ARG A 106 1.91 15.03 1.20
C ARG A 106 1.84 13.67 1.90
N GLU A 107 2.88 13.30 2.66
CA GLU A 107 2.90 12.07 3.48
C GLU A 107 2.76 12.32 4.99
N LYS A 108 2.11 11.36 5.70
CA LYS A 108 2.20 11.21 7.18
C LYS A 108 2.49 9.78 7.62
N THR A 109 3.74 9.48 7.98
CA THR A 109 4.20 8.10 8.27
C THR A 109 4.69 7.87 9.68
N ARG A 110 4.42 6.66 10.20
CA ARG A 110 5.00 6.13 11.45
C ARG A 110 5.71 4.80 11.19
N LEU A 111 6.97 4.72 11.59
CA LEU A 111 7.82 3.53 11.47
C LEU A 111 8.30 3.09 12.86
N THR A 112 8.59 1.80 13.02
CA THR A 112 9.20 1.26 14.26
C THR A 112 10.36 0.30 13.97
N ASP A 113 11.02 0.45 12.82
CA ASP A 113 12.15 -0.38 12.40
C ASP A 113 12.95 0.33 11.28
N ARG A 114 13.94 -0.35 10.68
CA ARG A 114 14.84 0.18 9.65
C ARG A 114 14.11 0.69 8.41
N SER A 115 14.37 1.92 8.00
CA SER A 115 13.76 2.49 6.78
C SER A 115 14.73 3.27 5.89
N MET A 116 14.41 3.27 4.59
CA MET A 116 14.91 4.22 3.60
C MET A 116 13.71 4.95 2.99
N ILE A 117 13.76 6.29 2.97
CA ILE A 117 12.74 7.12 2.33
C ILE A 117 13.39 8.09 1.35
N TYR A 118 12.78 8.22 0.18
CA TYR A 118 12.99 9.32 -0.76
C TYR A 118 11.77 10.25 -0.73
N GLN A 119 11.98 11.52 -0.36
CA GLN A 119 10.90 12.50 -0.12
C GLN A 119 10.73 13.48 -1.28
N ALA A 120 9.50 13.97 -1.45
CA ALA A 120 9.13 15.11 -2.29
C ALA A 120 8.21 16.08 -1.51
N GLU A 121 8.37 17.38 -1.76
CA GLU A 121 7.65 18.54 -1.19
C GLU A 121 7.32 18.57 0.32
N ARG A 122 6.47 17.69 0.89
CA ARG A 122 5.98 17.84 2.30
C ARG A 122 5.70 16.51 3.04
N GLU A 123 6.71 15.94 3.72
CA GLU A 123 6.49 14.83 4.69
C GLU A 123 6.24 15.33 6.14
N LYS A 124 5.45 14.57 6.93
CA LYS A 124 5.62 14.51 8.40
C LYS A 124 5.87 13.08 8.92
N LYS A 125 7.12 12.83 9.35
CA LYS A 125 7.60 11.53 9.85
C LYS A 125 7.42 11.33 11.36
N ARG A 126 7.37 10.07 11.81
CA ARG A 126 7.74 9.67 13.18
C ARG A 126 8.46 8.32 13.21
N LEU A 127 9.62 8.30 13.86
CA LEU A 127 10.49 7.13 14.01
C LEU A 127 10.54 6.65 15.47
N THR A 128 10.97 5.40 15.65
CA THR A 128 11.58 4.92 16.90
C THR A 128 12.92 4.24 16.67
N ASP A 129 13.42 4.18 15.42
CA ASP A 129 14.60 3.36 15.07
C ASP A 129 15.38 3.88 13.85
N ARG A 130 16.58 3.31 13.62
CA ARG A 130 17.58 3.76 12.62
C ARG A 130 17.00 3.89 11.22
N SER A 131 17.09 5.08 10.62
CA SER A 131 16.51 5.36 9.30
C SER A 131 17.38 6.30 8.48
N MET A 132 17.38 6.12 7.15
CA MET A 132 17.93 7.08 6.21
C MET A 132 16.80 7.84 5.51
N ILE A 133 17.03 9.12 5.23
CA ILE A 133 16.13 10.00 4.49
C ILE A 133 16.97 10.69 3.43
N TYR A 134 16.49 10.68 2.19
CA TYR A 134 17.00 11.53 1.12
C TYR A 134 15.89 12.49 0.69
N GLN A 135 16.22 13.77 0.55
CA GLN A 135 15.33 14.84 0.11
C GLN A 135 15.88 15.38 -1.21
N ALA A 136 15.01 15.55 -2.20
CA ALA A 136 15.30 16.27 -3.42
C ALA A 136 14.30 17.42 -3.54
N GLU A 137 14.72 18.63 -3.17
CA GLU A 137 13.97 19.84 -3.45
C GLU A 137 14.30 20.32 -4.87
N ARG A 138 13.32 20.95 -5.53
CA ARG A 138 13.59 21.85 -6.65
C ARG A 138 13.51 23.26 -6.10
N GLU A 139 14.54 24.07 -6.34
CA GLU A 139 14.44 25.50 -6.03
C GLU A 139 13.43 26.18 -6.96
N LYS A 140 12.49 26.91 -6.36
CA LYS A 140 11.45 27.77 -6.98
C LYS A 140 10.25 27.04 -7.58
#